data_AF-X1FAJ9-F1
#
_entry.id   AF-X1FAJ9-F1
#
_cell.length_a   1.000
_cell.length_b   1.000
_cell.length_c   1.000
_cell.angle_alpha   90.00
_cell.angle_beta   90.00
_cell.angle_gamma   90.00
#
_symmetry.space_group_name_H-M   'P 1'
#
loop_
_entity.id
_entity.type
_entity.pdbx_description
1 polymer ?
#
loop_
_entity_poly.entity_id
_entity_poly.type
_entity_poly.pdbx_seq_one_letter_code
_entity_poly.pdbx_strand_id
1 'polypeptide(L)' 'MAEHLSEKLNAPYYETSALTGENVKVVFHKIAELVYKSKENF' A
#
# COMPACT_ATOMS: atom_id res chain seq x y z
N MET A 1 14.63 3.56 8.68
CA MET A 1 13.48 2.62 8.77
C MET A 1 12.59 2.84 7.56
N ALA A 2 11.91 1.80 7.06
CA ALA A 2 11.14 1.87 5.81
C ALA A 2 10.03 2.96 5.85
N GLU A 3 9.50 3.25 7.04
CA GLU A 3 8.56 4.36 7.30
C GLU A 3 9.11 5.73 6.88
N HIS A 4 10.41 5.96 7.06
CA HIS A 4 11.04 7.23 6.69
C HIS A 4 11.20 7.38 5.16
N LEU A 5 11.29 6.27 4.44
CA LEU A 5 11.34 6.28 2.98
C LEU A 5 9.96 6.56 2.38
N SER A 6 8.88 6.03 2.97
CA SER A 6 7.51 6.35 2.55
C SER A 6 7.16 7.81 2.71
N GLU A 7 7.58 8.44 3.81
CA GLU A 7 7.40 9.88 4.04
C GLU A 7 8.09 10.70 2.93
N LYS A 8 9.33 10.32 2.59
CA LYS A 8 10.10 11.01 1.54
C LYS A 8 9.49 10.86 0.15
N LEU A 9 8.92 9.70 -0.15
CA LEU A 9 8.30 9.40 -1.44
C LEU A 9 6.82 9.84 -1.52
N ASN A 10 6.25 10.34 -0.42
CA ASN A 10 4.82 10.60 -0.26
C ASN A 10 3.97 9.38 -0.70
N ALA A 11 4.45 8.19 -0.36
CA ALA A 11 3.87 6.92 -0.75
C ALA A 11 3.36 6.17 0.49
N PRO A 12 2.20 5.51 0.43
CA PRO A 12 1.71 4.72 1.56
C PRO A 12 2.66 3.57 1.90
N TYR A 13 2.92 3.36 3.19
CA TYR A 13 3.68 2.22 3.71
C TYR A 13 2.74 1.17 4.28
N TYR A 14 3.07 -0.10 4.04
CA TYR A 14 2.34 -1.23 4.58
C TYR A 14 3.34 -2.31 5.00
N GLU A 15 3.27 -2.70 6.26
CA GLU A 15 4.01 -3.84 6.78
C GLU A 15 3.17 -5.12 6.63
N THR A 16 3.76 -6.17 6.06
CA THR A 16 3.09 -7.43 5.77
C THR A 16 4.01 -8.60 6.02
N SER A 17 3.42 -9.77 6.31
CA SER A 17 4.16 -11.02 6.43
C SER A 17 3.55 -12.07 5.52
N ALA A 18 4.29 -12.47 4.49
CA ALA A 18 3.88 -13.54 3.59
C ALA A 18 3.84 -14.91 4.29
N LEU A 19 4.66 -15.09 5.34
CA LEU A 19 4.75 -16.33 6.10
C LEU A 19 3.50 -16.56 6.97
N THR A 20 3.03 -15.51 7.65
CA THR A 20 1.84 -15.59 8.53
C THR A 20 0.56 -15.18 7.80
N GLY A 21 0.67 -14.60 6.61
CA GLY A 21 -0.45 -14.05 5.84
C GLY A 21 -0.94 -12.68 6.36
N GLU A 22 -0.24 -12.10 7.33
CA GLU A 22 -0.61 -10.83 7.94
C GLU A 22 -0.52 -9.69 6.91
N ASN A 23 -1.61 -8.91 6.82
CA ASN A 23 -1.77 -7.73 5.96
C ASN A 23 -1.60 -7.96 4.44
N VAL A 24 -1.36 -9.18 3.97
CA VAL A 24 -1.20 -9.48 2.54
C VAL A 24 -2.47 -9.14 1.74
N LYS A 25 -3.64 -9.61 2.17
CA LYS A 25 -4.91 -9.30 1.48
C LYS A 25 -5.23 -7.80 1.53
N VAL A 26 -4.92 -7.17 2.66
CA VAL A 26 -5.19 -5.74 2.89
C VAL A 26 -4.35 -4.89 1.94
N VAL A 27 -3.06 -5.21 1.75
CA VAL A 27 -2.18 -4.44 0.86
C VAL A 27 -2.65 -4.52 -0.58
N PHE A 28 -3.03 -5.70 -1.07
CA PHE A 28 -3.53 -5.84 -2.43
C PHE A 28 -4.85 -5.11 -2.65
N HIS A 29 -5.75 -5.13 -1.66
CA HIS A 29 -7.00 -4.37 -1.74
C HIS A 29 -6.75 -2.85 -1.78
N LYS A 30 -5.84 -2.36 -0.92
CA LYS A 30 -5.47 -0.93 -0.89
C LYS A 30 -4.81 -0.47 -2.19
N ILE A 31 -3.95 -1.29 -2.78
CA ILE A 31 -3.35 -1.01 -4.09
C ILE A 31 -4.46 -0.93 -5.17
N ALA A 32 -5.40 -1.87 -5.18
CA ALA A 32 -6.51 -1.85 -6.13
C ALA A 32 -7.40 -0.60 -5.96
N GLU A 33 -7.72 -0.20 -4.72
CA GLU A 33 -8.45 1.04 -4.44
C GLU A 33 -7.70 2.28 -4.96
N LEU A 34 -6.38 2.35 -4.76
CA LEU A 34 -5.56 3.47 -5.22
C LEU A 34 -5.55 3.57 -6.75
N VAL A 35 -5.41 2.44 -7.45
CA VAL A 35 -5.45 2.38 -8.91
C VAL A 35 -6.84 2.70 -9.46
N TYR A 36 -7.91 2.28 -8.77
CA TYR A 36 -9.27 2.63 -9.16
C TYR A 36 -9.51 4.14 -9.04
N LYS A 37 -9.17 4.74 -7.89
CA LYS A 37 -9.30 6.19 -7.64
C LYS A 37 -8.45 7.03 -8.59
N SER A 38 -7.26 6.56 -8.97
CA SER A 38 -6.44 7.28 -9.96
C SER A 38 -7.08 7.33 -11.35
N LYS A 39 -8.05 6.46 -11.65
CA LYS A 39 -8.81 6.46 -12.90
C LYS A 39 -10.10 7.26 -12.85
N GLU A 40 -10.71 7.43 -11.67
CA GLU A 40 -11.92 8.27 -11.52
C GLU A 40 -11.63 9.78 -11.58
N ASN A 41 -10.38 10.20 -11.35
CA ASN A 41 -9.96 11.60 -11.41
C ASN A 41 -9.48 12.06 -12.82
N PHE A 42 -9.87 11.37 -13.89
CA PHE A 42 -9.68 11.76 -15.30
C PHE A 42 -11.02 12.06 -15.96
#